data_AF-A0A960S8Z1-F1
#
_entry.id   AF-A0A960S8Z1-F1
#
_cell.length_a   1.000
_cell.length_b   1.000
_cell.length_c   1.000
_cell.angle_alpha   90.00
_cell.angle_beta   90.00
_cell.angle_gamma   90.00
#
_symmetry.space_group_name_H-M   'P 1'
#
loop_
_entity.id
_entity.type
_entity.pdbx_description
1 polymer ?
#
loop_
_entity_poly.entity_id
_entity_poly.type
_entity_poly.pdbx_seq_one_letter_code
_entity_poly.pdbx_strand_id
1 'polypeptide(L)'
;MANSVVLLVGVCAFLFCWATSIKRSFFALYLPLLLLIPPEFTSSITGLPDFTPSQICLLALFGFFVVHHLPRWKFSVLDVIVLTYASLSITSEGYNSAYDYPLKEINNQLVRVLLPYMFAKELIGHAGNWPPFAKRLIWIVFMITLLAPWEVRMSDNPFYNFFSHFFHFTELPFMFRGGWVRYYGPFTHPILAGVICSLCLILNYWLIRNKLWGKFRYLPWMMNAFLFFSLVMSSSRAPLFTFFFGIVLAGIGYSAHRFRTIFIRLGLLALVCVSIYIVILPYLSVNPALAKSRAATTLLYRIQLIDTYWDIIVEKPLLGWGDGEWPKMGGMPSIDNHYLWIILRHGFLTLTTFLLMYVMILPRLLWHGLRKKALDQSTRTLHFALFAIFSTQMIVFYTVFMGGQTETLFFLFLGGTEGLLVQRQQALTFSQQPVLP
;
A
#
# COMPACT_ATOMS: atom_id res chain seq x y z
N MET A 1 -20.60 -10.67 -20.63
CA MET A 1 -19.59 -11.71 -20.28
C MET A 1 -18.85 -11.38 -19.00
N ALA A 2 -18.34 -10.15 -18.83
CA ALA A 2 -17.63 -9.69 -17.62
C ALA A 2 -18.34 -10.05 -16.30
N ASN A 3 -19.65 -9.83 -16.22
CA ASN A 3 -20.44 -10.12 -15.01
C ASN A 3 -20.40 -11.59 -14.60
N SER A 4 -20.50 -12.49 -15.57
CA SER A 4 -20.42 -13.94 -15.34
C SER A 4 -19.04 -14.35 -14.82
N VAL A 5 -17.97 -13.71 -15.28
CA VAL A 5 -16.59 -14.01 -14.85
C VAL A 5 -16.36 -13.59 -13.40
N VAL A 6 -16.77 -12.38 -13.01
CA VAL A 6 -16.61 -11.91 -11.61
C VAL A 6 -17.40 -12.78 -10.65
N LEU A 7 -18.66 -13.11 -10.98
CA LEU A 7 -19.48 -14.01 -10.15
C LEU A 7 -18.88 -15.41 -10.05
N LEU A 8 -18.36 -15.96 -11.16
CA LEU A 8 -17.68 -17.26 -11.15
C LEU A 8 -16.46 -17.24 -10.22
N VAL A 9 -15.68 -16.17 -10.21
CA VAL A 9 -14.55 -16.01 -9.27
C VAL A 9 -15.03 -16.04 -7.82
N GLY A 10 -16.15 -15.38 -7.51
CA GLY A 10 -16.78 -15.42 -6.19
C GLY A 10 -17.18 -16.84 -5.76
N VAL A 11 -17.86 -17.58 -6.65
CA VAL A 11 -18.29 -18.97 -6.40
C VAL A 11 -17.07 -19.89 -6.22
N CYS A 12 -16.07 -19.78 -7.10
CA CYS A 12 -14.83 -20.56 -6.98
C CYS A 12 -14.08 -20.26 -5.68
N ALA A 13 -14.02 -18.98 -5.26
CA ALA A 13 -13.40 -18.59 -4.00
C ALA A 13 -14.14 -19.18 -2.78
N PHE A 14 -15.47 -19.15 -2.80
CA PHE A 14 -16.31 -19.76 -1.78
C PHE A 14 -16.06 -21.27 -1.68
N LEU A 15 -16.16 -22.00 -2.80
CA LEU A 15 -15.98 -23.45 -2.85
C LEU A 15 -14.56 -23.87 -2.45
N PHE A 16 -13.54 -23.13 -2.89
CA PHE A 16 -12.16 -23.39 -2.51
C PHE A 16 -11.92 -23.15 -1.01
N CYS A 17 -12.54 -22.12 -0.43
CA CYS A 17 -12.49 -21.86 1.00
C CYS A 17 -13.17 -22.95 1.81
N TRP A 18 -14.37 -23.37 1.38
CA TRP A 18 -15.10 -24.49 1.95
C TRP A 18 -14.26 -25.78 1.97
N ALA A 19 -13.59 -26.09 0.86
CA ALA A 19 -12.79 -27.30 0.72
C ALA A 19 -11.43 -27.24 1.44
N THR A 20 -10.96 -26.05 1.86
CA THR A 20 -9.62 -25.90 2.42
C THR A 20 -9.63 -25.12 3.74
N SER A 21 -9.17 -23.86 3.71
CA SER A 21 -9.25 -22.94 4.83
C SER A 21 -9.23 -21.51 4.32
N ILE A 22 -9.77 -20.60 5.11
CA ILE A 22 -9.77 -19.17 4.79
C ILE A 22 -8.35 -18.63 4.58
N LYS A 23 -7.38 -19.04 5.41
CA LYS A 23 -5.97 -18.63 5.28
C LYS A 23 -5.36 -19.08 3.96
N ARG A 24 -5.59 -20.34 3.57
CA ARG A 24 -5.09 -20.88 2.30
C ARG A 24 -5.73 -20.17 1.13
N SER A 25 -7.03 -19.95 1.16
CA SER A 25 -7.79 -19.24 0.12
C SER A 25 -7.34 -17.79 -0.03
N PHE A 26 -7.12 -17.11 1.08
CA PHE A 26 -6.61 -15.75 1.09
C PHE A 26 -5.22 -15.65 0.42
N PHE A 27 -4.29 -16.54 0.73
CA PHE A 27 -2.95 -16.54 0.10
C PHE A 27 -2.93 -17.09 -1.34
N ALA A 28 -3.77 -18.07 -1.63
CA ALA A 28 -3.76 -18.79 -2.90
C ALA A 28 -4.61 -18.11 -3.98
N LEU A 29 -5.72 -17.47 -3.61
CA LEU A 29 -6.69 -16.86 -4.53
C LEU A 29 -6.68 -15.33 -4.42
N TYR A 30 -6.98 -14.79 -3.23
CA TYR A 30 -7.16 -13.34 -3.08
C TYR A 30 -5.89 -12.55 -3.42
N LEU A 31 -4.72 -12.92 -2.89
CA LEU A 31 -3.47 -12.19 -3.18
C LEU A 31 -3.10 -12.19 -4.68
N PRO A 32 -3.14 -13.32 -5.41
CA PRO A 32 -2.96 -13.30 -6.86
C PRO A 32 -4.00 -12.46 -7.59
N LEU A 33 -5.29 -12.58 -7.25
CA LEU A 33 -6.35 -11.79 -7.90
C LEU A 33 -6.14 -10.29 -7.68
N LEU A 34 -5.75 -9.89 -6.46
CA LEU A 34 -5.45 -8.49 -6.13
C LEU A 34 -4.31 -7.94 -6.99
N LEU A 35 -3.25 -8.72 -7.18
CA LEU A 35 -2.01 -8.23 -7.79
C LEU A 35 -1.92 -8.45 -9.30
N LEU A 36 -2.56 -9.48 -9.85
CA LEU A 36 -2.45 -9.84 -11.27
C LEU A 36 -3.55 -9.20 -12.12
N ILE A 37 -4.72 -8.92 -11.54
CA ILE A 37 -5.85 -8.36 -12.27
C ILE A 37 -5.91 -6.85 -12.00
N PRO A 38 -5.82 -6.00 -13.03
CA PRO A 38 -6.01 -4.58 -12.88
C PRO A 38 -7.39 -4.22 -12.28
N PRO A 39 -7.46 -3.26 -11.34
CA PRO A 39 -8.69 -2.92 -10.64
C PRO A 39 -9.69 -2.15 -11.51
N GLU A 40 -9.30 -1.72 -12.71
CA GLU A 40 -10.17 -1.17 -13.74
C GLU A 40 -11.12 -2.24 -14.31
N PHE A 41 -10.72 -3.51 -14.25
CA PHE A 41 -11.56 -4.63 -14.67
C PHE A 41 -12.61 -4.91 -13.61
N THR A 42 -13.76 -4.26 -13.79
CA THR A 42 -14.93 -4.35 -12.92
C THR A 42 -16.09 -5.02 -13.65
N SER A 43 -17.04 -5.50 -12.87
CA SER A 43 -18.35 -5.93 -13.35
C SER A 43 -19.42 -5.01 -12.78
N SER A 44 -20.25 -4.47 -13.67
CA SER A 44 -21.44 -3.70 -13.33
C SER A 44 -22.66 -4.61 -13.33
N ILE A 45 -23.07 -5.05 -12.14
CA ILE A 45 -24.30 -5.82 -11.95
C ILE A 45 -25.38 -4.84 -11.53
N THR A 46 -26.47 -4.75 -12.29
CA THR A 46 -27.57 -3.82 -12.00
C THR A 46 -28.05 -3.98 -10.56
N GLY A 47 -28.08 -2.88 -9.81
CA GLY A 47 -28.50 -2.84 -8.41
C GLY A 47 -27.42 -3.21 -7.38
N LEU A 48 -26.20 -3.59 -7.82
CA LEU A 48 -25.06 -3.84 -6.94
C LEU A 48 -23.90 -2.87 -7.28
N PRO A 49 -23.01 -2.58 -6.32
CA PRO A 49 -21.78 -1.86 -6.60
C PRO A 49 -20.91 -2.58 -7.63
N ASP A 50 -20.06 -1.82 -8.33
CA ASP A 50 -19.07 -2.40 -9.23
C ASP A 50 -18.00 -3.16 -8.44
N PHE A 51 -17.77 -4.43 -8.81
CA PHE A 51 -16.80 -5.29 -8.16
C PHE A 51 -15.69 -5.73 -9.10
N THR A 52 -14.45 -5.67 -8.61
CA THR A 52 -13.33 -6.38 -9.23
C THR A 52 -13.31 -7.85 -8.80
N PRO A 53 -12.63 -8.74 -9.55
CA PRO A 53 -12.43 -10.13 -9.14
C PRO A 53 -11.79 -10.31 -7.76
N SER A 54 -10.91 -9.40 -7.33
CA SER A 54 -10.28 -9.48 -6.00
C SER A 54 -11.25 -9.07 -4.88
N GLN A 55 -12.11 -8.08 -5.14
CA GLN A 55 -13.13 -7.63 -4.18
C GLN A 55 -14.22 -8.69 -3.97
N ILE A 56 -14.74 -9.29 -5.05
CA ILE A 56 -15.75 -10.36 -4.92
C ILE A 56 -15.18 -11.60 -4.24
N CYS A 57 -13.91 -11.94 -4.51
CA CYS A 57 -13.21 -13.02 -3.81
C CYS A 57 -13.16 -12.73 -2.31
N LEU A 58 -12.80 -11.50 -1.91
CA LEU A 58 -12.72 -11.12 -0.52
C LEU A 58 -14.08 -11.17 0.19
N LEU A 59 -15.15 -10.72 -0.47
CA LEU A 59 -16.52 -10.82 0.04
C LEU A 59 -16.96 -12.28 0.22
N ALA A 60 -16.66 -13.15 -0.75
CA ALA A 60 -16.95 -14.58 -0.63
C ALA A 60 -16.24 -15.23 0.57
N LEU A 61 -15.00 -14.82 0.85
CA LEU A 61 -14.26 -15.29 2.03
C LEU A 61 -14.78 -14.69 3.34
N PHE A 62 -15.41 -13.51 3.30
CA PHE A 62 -15.85 -12.81 4.51
C PHE A 62 -16.93 -13.57 5.29
N GLY A 63 -17.82 -14.30 4.62
CA GLY A 63 -18.80 -15.16 5.30
C GLY A 63 -18.14 -16.18 6.24
N PHE A 64 -17.08 -16.85 5.78
CA PHE A 64 -16.28 -17.75 6.63
C PHE A 64 -15.51 -17.02 7.72
N PHE A 65 -15.01 -15.81 7.42
CA PHE A 65 -14.31 -14.98 8.39
C PHE A 65 -15.21 -14.66 9.59
N VAL A 66 -16.44 -14.23 9.33
CA VAL A 66 -17.42 -13.87 10.36
C VAL A 66 -17.71 -15.08 11.26
N VAL A 67 -17.91 -16.27 10.69
CA VAL A 67 -18.24 -17.46 11.48
C VAL A 67 -17.06 -17.96 12.30
N HIS A 68 -15.84 -17.99 11.74
CA HIS A 68 -14.71 -18.68 12.36
C HIS A 68 -13.71 -17.79 13.11
N HIS A 69 -13.61 -16.51 12.72
CA HIS A 69 -12.57 -15.62 13.21
C HIS A 69 -13.10 -14.41 13.97
N LEU A 70 -14.25 -13.85 13.58
CA LEU A 70 -14.82 -12.69 14.28
C LEU A 70 -15.09 -12.93 15.78
N PRO A 71 -15.56 -14.12 16.25
CA PRO A 71 -15.74 -14.39 17.68
C PRO A 71 -14.43 -14.40 18.48
N ARG A 72 -13.29 -14.57 17.81
CA ARG A 72 -11.94 -14.58 18.41
C ARG A 72 -11.21 -13.25 18.18
N TRP A 73 -11.87 -12.30 17.54
CA TRP A 73 -11.29 -11.02 17.18
C TRP A 73 -10.86 -10.25 18.42
N LYS A 74 -9.62 -9.78 18.41
CA LYS A 74 -9.03 -9.01 19.50
C LYS A 74 -9.04 -7.55 19.12
N PHE A 75 -9.99 -6.82 19.70
CA PHE A 75 -10.09 -5.39 19.49
C PHE A 75 -8.84 -4.66 19.97
N SER A 76 -8.37 -3.71 19.16
CA SER A 76 -7.30 -2.79 19.52
C SER A 76 -7.65 -1.36 19.13
N VAL A 77 -6.93 -0.39 19.69
CA VAL A 77 -7.16 1.04 19.42
C VAL A 77 -7.04 1.35 17.92
N LEU A 78 -6.17 0.64 17.19
CA LEU A 78 -6.03 0.83 15.76
C LEU A 78 -7.27 0.37 14.97
N ASP A 79 -8.01 -0.64 15.45
CA ASP A 79 -9.28 -1.05 14.83
C ASP A 79 -10.28 0.12 14.86
N VAL A 80 -10.36 0.81 16.00
CA VAL A 80 -11.23 1.96 16.17
C VAL A 80 -10.82 3.08 15.22
N ILE A 81 -9.52 3.37 15.10
CA ILE A 81 -9.03 4.42 14.19
C ILE A 81 -9.35 4.09 12.73
N VAL A 82 -9.19 2.83 12.31
CA VAL A 82 -9.50 2.39 10.94
C VAL A 82 -11.01 2.44 10.66
N LEU A 83 -11.85 2.02 11.62
CA LEU A 83 -13.31 2.13 11.52
C LEU A 83 -13.75 3.60 11.47
N THR A 84 -13.15 4.47 12.28
CA THR A 84 -13.45 5.91 12.26
C THR A 84 -13.04 6.54 10.94
N TYR A 85 -11.86 6.21 10.40
CA TYR A 85 -11.42 6.67 9.09
C TYR A 85 -12.43 6.29 7.99
N ALA A 86 -12.82 5.01 7.91
CA ALA A 86 -13.81 4.54 6.94
C ALA A 86 -15.17 5.24 7.12
N SER A 87 -15.63 5.38 8.37
CA SER A 87 -16.91 6.01 8.69
C SER A 87 -16.93 7.50 8.34
N LEU A 88 -15.83 8.22 8.56
CA LEU A 88 -15.70 9.63 8.19
C LEU A 88 -15.70 9.81 6.67
N SER A 89 -15.00 8.96 5.91
CA SER A 89 -15.06 8.99 4.45
C SER A 89 -16.47 8.75 3.92
N ILE A 90 -17.17 7.74 4.44
CA ILE A 90 -18.58 7.45 4.08
C ILE A 90 -19.49 8.63 4.43
N THR A 91 -19.33 9.20 5.63
CA THR A 91 -20.15 10.33 6.10
C THR A 91 -19.90 11.58 5.26
N SER A 92 -18.64 11.83 4.90
CA SER A 92 -18.24 12.91 4.00
C SER A 92 -18.92 12.79 2.64
N GLU A 93 -18.93 11.59 2.05
CA GLU A 93 -19.59 11.35 0.76
C GLU A 93 -21.12 11.46 0.89
N GLY A 94 -21.69 10.93 1.97
CA GLY A 94 -23.12 11.05 2.31
C GLY A 94 -23.60 12.49 2.47
N TYR A 95 -22.74 13.35 2.98
CA TYR A 95 -23.07 14.76 3.22
C TYR A 95 -22.94 15.61 1.95
N ASN A 96 -21.98 15.30 1.09
CA ASN A 96 -21.64 16.14 -0.05
C ASN A 96 -22.25 15.70 -1.38
N SER A 97 -22.57 14.42 -1.56
CA SER A 97 -22.91 13.85 -2.86
C SER A 97 -24.36 13.34 -2.91
N ALA A 98 -24.89 13.19 -4.14
CA ALA A 98 -26.18 12.54 -4.37
C ALA A 98 -26.16 11.05 -3.94
N TYR A 99 -27.35 10.48 -3.71
CA TYR A 99 -27.56 9.17 -3.06
C TYR A 99 -26.75 7.98 -3.59
N ASP A 100 -26.35 7.97 -4.87
CA ASP A 100 -25.60 6.85 -5.48
C ASP A 100 -24.13 6.79 -5.06
N TYR A 101 -23.52 7.93 -4.75
CA TYR A 101 -22.10 8.00 -4.38
C TYR A 101 -21.79 7.40 -3.00
N PRO A 102 -22.62 7.62 -1.95
CA PRO A 102 -22.42 7.00 -0.64
C PRO A 102 -22.40 5.49 -0.67
N LEU A 103 -23.26 4.83 -1.47
CA LEU A 103 -23.27 3.36 -1.58
C LEU A 103 -21.98 2.84 -2.21
N LYS A 104 -21.49 3.52 -3.25
CA LYS A 104 -20.19 3.21 -3.87
C LYS A 104 -19.05 3.38 -2.86
N GLU A 105 -19.10 4.43 -2.05
CA GLU A 105 -18.06 4.70 -1.06
C GLU A 105 -18.09 3.72 0.12
N ILE A 106 -19.28 3.35 0.61
CA ILE A 106 -19.45 2.27 1.60
C ILE A 106 -18.80 0.99 1.08
N ASN A 107 -19.07 0.64 -0.19
CA ASN A 107 -18.47 -0.54 -0.80
C ASN A 107 -16.93 -0.42 -0.86
N ASN A 108 -16.41 0.71 -1.35
CA ASN A 108 -14.97 0.97 -1.44
C ASN A 108 -14.28 0.83 -0.07
N GLN A 109 -14.81 1.49 0.95
CA GLN A 109 -14.26 1.43 2.30
C GLN A 109 -14.35 0.00 2.87
N LEU A 110 -15.43 -0.73 2.62
CA LEU A 110 -15.53 -2.13 3.03
C LEU A 110 -14.45 -3.00 2.38
N VAL A 111 -14.35 -3.01 1.05
CA VAL A 111 -13.53 -4.00 0.33
C VAL A 111 -12.07 -3.57 0.13
N ARG A 112 -11.74 -2.28 0.20
CA ARG A 112 -10.37 -1.76 0.04
C ARG A 112 -9.69 -1.39 1.35
N VAL A 113 -10.46 -1.11 2.41
CA VAL A 113 -9.94 -0.66 3.70
C VAL A 113 -10.22 -1.68 4.80
N LEU A 114 -11.50 -1.88 5.16
CA LEU A 114 -11.89 -2.65 6.34
C LEU A 114 -11.57 -4.14 6.19
N LEU A 115 -12.05 -4.80 5.14
CA LEU A 115 -11.84 -6.24 4.96
C LEU A 115 -10.35 -6.59 4.78
N PRO A 116 -9.55 -5.89 3.94
CA PRO A 116 -8.13 -6.17 3.84
C PRO A 116 -7.41 -6.02 5.18
N TYR A 117 -7.70 -4.96 5.93
CA TYR A 117 -7.19 -4.77 7.29
C TYR A 117 -7.56 -5.94 8.22
N MET A 118 -8.84 -6.32 8.24
CA MET A 118 -9.36 -7.37 9.12
C MET A 118 -8.73 -8.73 8.81
N PHE A 119 -8.75 -9.13 7.53
CA PHE A 119 -8.15 -10.37 7.08
C PHE A 119 -6.66 -10.42 7.38
N ALA A 120 -5.93 -9.33 7.15
CA ALA A 120 -4.50 -9.31 7.41
C ALA A 120 -4.18 -9.41 8.90
N LYS A 121 -4.89 -8.68 9.77
CA LYS A 121 -4.67 -8.72 11.21
C LYS A 121 -4.82 -10.12 11.78
N GLU A 122 -5.80 -10.87 11.30
CA GLU A 122 -6.02 -12.24 11.76
C GLU A 122 -5.11 -13.26 11.06
N LEU A 123 -5.03 -13.23 9.73
CA LEU A 123 -4.40 -14.30 8.95
C LEU A 123 -2.89 -14.11 8.80
N ILE A 124 -2.40 -12.87 8.83
CA ILE A 124 -0.97 -12.52 8.72
C ILE A 124 -0.38 -12.18 10.10
N GLY A 125 -1.18 -11.67 11.03
CA GLY A 125 -0.76 -11.13 12.32
C GLY A 125 0.27 -11.96 13.09
N HIS A 126 0.14 -13.29 13.09
CA HIS A 126 1.12 -14.15 13.73
C HIS A 126 2.50 -14.05 13.07
N ALA A 127 3.56 -13.91 13.88
CA ALA A 127 4.95 -13.84 13.39
C ALA A 127 5.32 -14.97 12.41
N GLY A 128 4.84 -16.19 12.65
CA GLY A 128 5.05 -17.34 11.76
C GLY A 128 4.34 -17.26 10.39
N ASN A 129 3.37 -16.36 10.23
CA ASN A 129 2.60 -16.18 8.99
C ASN A 129 3.20 -15.12 8.07
N TRP A 130 4.08 -14.26 8.58
CA TRP A 130 4.78 -13.26 7.78
C TRP A 130 5.70 -13.85 6.71
N PRO A 131 6.54 -14.87 7.00
CA PRO A 131 7.37 -15.48 5.95
C PRO A 131 6.57 -16.05 4.77
N PRO A 132 5.51 -16.88 4.95
CA PRO A 132 4.74 -17.38 3.81
C PRO A 132 3.98 -16.25 3.07
N PHE A 133 3.43 -15.26 3.78
CA PHE A 133 2.80 -14.10 3.17
C PHE A 133 3.79 -13.32 2.29
N ALA A 134 4.93 -12.91 2.86
CA ALA A 134 5.94 -12.13 2.16
C ALA A 134 6.49 -12.87 0.94
N LYS A 135 6.80 -14.17 1.08
CA LYS A 135 7.24 -15.00 -0.05
C LYS A 135 6.22 -15.03 -1.16
N ARG A 136 4.94 -15.23 -0.84
CA ARG A 136 3.85 -15.29 -1.84
C ARG A 136 3.70 -13.94 -2.56
N LEU A 137 3.67 -12.85 -1.82
CA LEU A 137 3.62 -11.48 -2.35
C LEU A 137 4.79 -11.23 -3.31
N ILE A 138 6.02 -11.47 -2.86
CA ILE A 138 7.25 -11.27 -3.66
C ILE A 138 7.23 -12.16 -4.91
N TRP A 139 6.79 -13.42 -4.80
CA TRP A 139 6.71 -14.33 -5.94
C TRP A 139 5.75 -13.82 -7.02
N ILE A 140 4.56 -13.35 -6.61
CA ILE A 140 3.56 -12.83 -7.56
C ILE A 140 4.08 -11.57 -8.24
N VAL A 141 4.62 -10.62 -7.48
CA VAL A 141 5.17 -9.38 -8.04
C VAL A 141 6.40 -9.68 -8.91
N PHE A 142 7.24 -10.64 -8.53
CA PHE A 142 8.35 -11.09 -9.38
C PHE A 142 7.86 -11.60 -10.73
N MET A 143 6.85 -12.46 -10.76
CA MET A 143 6.27 -12.96 -12.01
C MET A 143 5.71 -11.84 -12.89
N ILE A 144 5.09 -10.85 -12.25
CA ILE A 144 4.63 -9.63 -12.91
C ILE A 144 5.82 -8.87 -13.55
N THR A 145 6.91 -8.69 -12.80
CA THR A 145 8.10 -7.96 -13.29
C THR A 145 8.89 -8.66 -14.40
N LEU A 146 8.67 -9.96 -14.64
CA LEU A 146 9.29 -10.64 -15.79
C LEU A 146 8.82 -10.06 -17.13
N LEU A 147 7.64 -9.43 -17.16
CA LEU A 147 7.09 -8.78 -18.34
C LEU A 147 7.53 -7.32 -18.50
N ALA A 148 8.24 -6.74 -17.52
CA ALA A 148 8.68 -5.35 -17.58
C ALA A 148 9.57 -5.03 -18.80
N PRO A 149 10.56 -5.87 -19.20
CA PRO A 149 11.34 -5.63 -20.41
C PRO A 149 10.48 -5.60 -21.68
N TRP A 150 9.48 -6.48 -21.77
CA TRP A 150 8.54 -6.51 -22.90
C TRP A 150 7.72 -5.22 -22.95
N GLU A 151 7.09 -4.85 -21.84
CA GLU A 151 6.20 -3.69 -21.77
C GLU A 151 6.93 -2.39 -22.11
N VAL A 152 8.15 -2.19 -21.58
CA VAL A 152 8.96 -1.01 -21.89
C VAL A 152 9.41 -1.00 -23.35
N ARG A 153 9.73 -2.16 -23.93
CA ARG A 153 10.28 -2.26 -25.29
C ARG A 153 9.20 -2.13 -26.37
N MET A 154 8.08 -2.81 -26.16
CA MET A 154 6.99 -2.92 -27.12
C MET A 154 5.94 -1.83 -26.95
N SER A 155 6.01 -1.05 -25.86
CA SER A 155 4.97 -0.07 -25.53
C SER A 155 3.59 -0.72 -25.47
N ASP A 156 3.56 -1.91 -24.86
CA ASP A 156 2.40 -2.79 -24.86
C ASP A 156 2.22 -3.39 -23.48
N ASN A 157 1.00 -3.37 -22.91
CA ASN A 157 0.75 -3.91 -21.58
C ASN A 157 0.08 -5.29 -21.66
N PRO A 158 0.82 -6.39 -21.41
CA PRO A 158 0.29 -7.73 -21.59
C PRO A 158 -0.86 -8.06 -20.63
N PHE A 159 -0.91 -7.44 -19.44
CA PHE A 159 -1.97 -7.68 -18.47
C PHE A 159 -3.29 -7.10 -18.97
N TYR A 160 -3.29 -5.83 -19.39
CA TYR A 160 -4.50 -5.19 -19.88
C TYR A 160 -4.97 -5.82 -21.20
N ASN A 161 -4.05 -6.16 -22.10
CA ASN A 161 -4.40 -6.85 -23.34
C ASN A 161 -4.97 -8.24 -23.08
N PHE A 162 -4.40 -9.00 -22.15
CA PHE A 162 -4.92 -10.32 -21.84
C PHE A 162 -6.32 -10.22 -21.22
N PHE A 163 -6.50 -9.36 -20.23
CA PHE A 163 -7.76 -9.27 -19.49
C PHE A 163 -8.88 -8.51 -20.22
N SER A 164 -8.56 -7.64 -21.19
CA SER A 164 -9.58 -6.96 -22.01
C SER A 164 -10.44 -7.91 -22.85
N HIS A 165 -9.97 -9.15 -23.08
CA HIS A 165 -10.78 -10.20 -23.72
C HIS A 165 -11.96 -10.66 -22.84
N PHE A 166 -11.86 -10.51 -21.51
CA PHE A 166 -12.85 -11.00 -20.55
C PHE A 166 -13.70 -9.87 -19.95
N PHE A 167 -13.18 -8.65 -19.94
CA PHE A 167 -13.75 -7.50 -19.25
C PHE A 167 -13.81 -6.28 -20.15
N HIS A 168 -14.84 -5.45 -19.97
CA HIS A 168 -14.88 -4.15 -20.62
C HIS A 168 -13.86 -3.22 -19.96
N PHE A 169 -13.02 -2.59 -20.77
CA PHE A 169 -11.97 -1.70 -20.31
C PHE A 169 -11.75 -0.57 -21.29
N THR A 170 -11.51 0.62 -20.76
CA THR A 170 -11.10 1.78 -21.54
C THR A 170 -9.58 1.84 -21.51
N GLU A 171 -8.94 1.82 -22.68
CA GLU A 171 -7.49 1.86 -22.79
C GLU A 171 -6.88 3.00 -21.97
N LEU A 172 -5.90 2.65 -21.13
CA LEU A 172 -5.13 3.63 -20.39
C LEU A 172 -4.02 4.17 -21.28
N PRO A 173 -3.83 5.50 -21.36
CA PRO A 173 -2.80 6.08 -22.19
C PRO A 173 -1.40 5.69 -21.67
N PHE A 174 -0.52 5.28 -22.59
CA PHE A 174 0.87 5.03 -22.25
C PHE A 174 1.57 6.31 -21.79
N MET A 175 2.32 6.20 -20.70
CA MET A 175 3.09 7.31 -20.17
C MET A 175 4.56 7.19 -20.57
N PHE A 176 4.99 8.05 -21.48
CA PHE A 176 6.37 8.14 -21.92
C PHE A 176 7.22 9.03 -21.01
N ARG A 177 8.45 8.59 -20.72
CA ARG A 177 9.45 9.39 -20.00
C ARG A 177 10.86 9.05 -20.47
N GLY A 178 11.60 10.07 -20.92
CA GLY A 178 12.98 9.90 -21.37
C GLY A 178 13.11 9.03 -22.64
N GLY A 179 12.08 9.00 -23.50
CA GLY A 179 12.08 8.23 -24.75
C GLY A 179 11.53 6.81 -24.65
N TRP A 180 11.12 6.35 -23.46
CA TRP A 180 10.62 4.99 -23.24
C TRP A 180 9.25 5.02 -22.54
N VAL A 181 8.47 3.96 -22.72
CA VAL A 181 7.24 3.73 -21.94
C VAL A 181 7.62 3.36 -20.51
N ARG A 182 6.92 3.93 -19.55
CA ARG A 182 7.11 3.62 -18.13
C ARG A 182 6.41 2.31 -17.80
N TYR A 183 7.11 1.43 -17.10
CA TYR A 183 6.56 0.16 -16.65
C TYR A 183 5.38 0.35 -15.69
N TYR A 184 4.25 -0.26 -16.04
CA TYR A 184 2.95 -0.16 -15.39
C TYR A 184 2.54 -1.51 -14.77
N GLY A 185 2.80 -2.62 -15.46
CA GLY A 185 2.31 -3.95 -15.07
C GLY A 185 0.77 -3.96 -14.95
N PRO A 186 0.19 -4.77 -14.06
CA PRO A 186 -1.25 -4.84 -13.82
C PRO A 186 -1.78 -3.72 -12.90
N PHE A 187 -0.96 -2.71 -12.59
CA PHE A 187 -1.34 -1.65 -11.67
C PHE A 187 -2.07 -0.52 -12.41
N THR A 188 -2.59 0.49 -11.70
CA THR A 188 -3.33 1.62 -12.31
C THR A 188 -2.44 2.82 -12.62
N HIS A 189 -1.13 2.73 -12.36
CA HIS A 189 -0.15 3.78 -12.66
C HIS A 189 1.29 3.24 -12.52
N PRO A 190 2.28 3.72 -13.30
CA PRO A 190 3.68 3.31 -13.15
C PRO A 190 4.24 3.65 -11.78
N ILE A 191 3.78 4.75 -11.18
CA ILE A 191 4.24 5.13 -9.84
C ILE A 191 3.79 4.09 -8.81
N LEU A 192 2.57 3.57 -8.94
CA LEU A 192 2.03 2.54 -8.03
C LEU A 192 2.79 1.22 -8.20
N ALA A 193 3.16 0.86 -9.44
CA ALA A 193 4.08 -0.25 -9.70
C ALA A 193 5.41 -0.07 -8.97
N GLY A 194 5.98 1.14 -9.01
CA GLY A 194 7.18 1.51 -8.27
C GLY A 194 7.01 1.35 -6.75
N VAL A 195 5.87 1.78 -6.18
CA VAL A 195 5.58 1.59 -4.75
C VAL A 195 5.53 0.12 -4.39
N ILE A 196 4.83 -0.72 -5.17
CA ILE A 196 4.71 -2.14 -4.87
C ILE A 196 6.07 -2.85 -4.99
N CYS A 197 6.88 -2.49 -5.99
CA CYS A 197 8.24 -3.01 -6.13
C CYS A 197 9.13 -2.60 -4.96
N SER A 198 9.07 -1.35 -4.49
CA SER A 198 9.89 -0.90 -3.35
C SER A 198 9.55 -1.66 -2.06
N LEU A 199 8.25 -1.87 -1.79
CA LEU A 199 7.77 -2.69 -0.67
C LEU A 199 8.29 -4.13 -0.75
N CYS A 200 8.17 -4.76 -1.92
CA CYS A 200 8.63 -6.13 -2.15
C CYS A 200 10.15 -6.26 -1.99
N LEU A 201 10.93 -5.27 -2.45
CA LEU A 201 12.38 -5.26 -2.27
C LEU A 201 12.78 -5.18 -0.80
N ILE A 202 12.11 -4.33 0.00
CA ILE A 202 12.37 -4.21 1.44
C ILE A 202 12.03 -5.53 2.17
N LEU A 203 10.88 -6.14 1.85
CA LEU A 203 10.51 -7.45 2.40
C LEU A 203 11.47 -8.55 1.97
N ASN A 204 11.88 -8.58 0.70
CA ASN A 204 12.78 -9.62 0.20
C ASN A 204 14.17 -9.47 0.82
N TYR A 205 14.63 -8.24 1.03
CA TYR A 205 15.83 -7.97 1.82
C TYR A 205 15.72 -8.60 3.22
N TRP A 206 14.58 -8.44 3.92
CA TRP A 206 14.36 -9.09 5.20
C TRP A 206 14.39 -10.62 5.11
N LEU A 207 13.72 -11.23 4.13
CA LEU A 207 13.71 -12.69 3.93
C LEU A 207 15.12 -13.25 3.64
N ILE A 208 15.89 -12.60 2.77
CA ILE A 208 17.25 -13.01 2.39
C ILE A 208 18.18 -12.96 3.60
N ARG A 209 18.18 -11.83 4.32
CA ARG A 209 19.10 -11.63 5.44
C ARG A 209 18.81 -12.55 6.63
N ASN A 210 17.57 -13.02 6.78
CA ASN A 210 17.20 -14.02 7.78
C ASN A 210 17.19 -15.46 7.24
N LYS A 211 17.68 -15.70 6.01
CA LYS A 211 17.72 -17.02 5.36
C LYS A 211 16.35 -17.73 5.30
N LEU A 212 15.27 -16.95 5.24
CA LEU A 212 13.91 -17.49 5.30
C LEU A 212 13.48 -18.17 3.99
N TRP A 213 14.20 -17.98 2.89
CA TRP A 213 13.96 -18.68 1.62
C TRP A 213 14.32 -20.17 1.62
N GLY A 214 14.97 -20.67 2.68
CA GLY A 214 15.32 -22.09 2.81
C GLY A 214 16.39 -22.49 1.80
N LYS A 215 16.11 -23.50 0.97
CA LYS A 215 17.07 -24.12 0.04
C LYS A 215 17.43 -23.23 -1.16
N PHE A 216 16.64 -22.22 -1.48
CA PHE A 216 16.85 -21.37 -2.65
C PHE A 216 17.86 -20.25 -2.37
N ARG A 217 19.15 -20.51 -2.62
CA ARG A 217 20.23 -19.55 -2.38
C ARG A 217 20.23 -18.36 -3.34
N TYR A 218 20.03 -18.59 -4.64
CA TYR A 218 20.21 -17.58 -5.70
C TYR A 218 18.90 -16.96 -6.20
N LEU A 219 17.80 -17.73 -6.20
CA LEU A 219 16.49 -17.27 -6.66
C LEU A 219 16.06 -15.92 -6.02
N PRO A 220 16.21 -15.69 -4.71
CA PRO A 220 15.81 -14.42 -4.11
C PRO A 220 16.60 -13.20 -4.61
N TRP A 221 17.86 -13.39 -4.97
CA TRP A 221 18.71 -12.32 -5.53
C TRP A 221 18.30 -11.99 -6.96
N MET A 222 17.96 -13.01 -7.76
CA MET A 222 17.39 -12.80 -9.09
C MET A 222 16.05 -12.06 -9.00
N MET A 223 15.18 -12.42 -8.06
CA MET A 223 13.93 -11.69 -7.80
C MET A 223 14.20 -10.22 -7.47
N ASN A 224 15.19 -9.92 -6.62
CA ASN A 224 15.59 -8.55 -6.33
C ASN A 224 16.05 -7.79 -7.59
N ALA A 225 16.80 -8.43 -8.48
CA ALA A 225 17.27 -7.78 -9.71
C ALA A 225 16.10 -7.36 -10.61
N PHE A 226 15.11 -8.24 -10.83
CA PHE A 226 13.93 -7.92 -11.64
C PHE A 226 12.99 -6.90 -10.98
N LEU A 227 12.79 -7.01 -9.65
CA LEU A 227 12.02 -6.02 -8.89
C LEU A 227 12.69 -4.63 -8.94
N PHE A 228 14.02 -4.57 -8.80
CA PHE A 228 14.77 -3.34 -8.88
C PHE A 228 14.78 -2.76 -10.30
N PHE A 229 14.96 -3.60 -11.32
CA PHE A 229 14.83 -3.20 -12.72
C PHE A 229 13.46 -2.56 -12.97
N SER A 230 12.38 -3.21 -12.52
CA SER A 230 11.01 -2.70 -12.69
C SER A 230 10.75 -1.40 -11.92
N LEU A 231 11.32 -1.28 -10.72
CA LEU A 231 11.31 -0.02 -9.95
C LEU A 231 11.96 1.11 -10.75
N VAL A 232 13.12 0.88 -11.37
CA VAL A 232 13.80 1.86 -12.23
C VAL A 232 12.98 2.15 -13.50
N MET A 233 12.46 1.12 -14.16
CA MET A 233 11.68 1.23 -15.40
C MET A 233 10.32 1.90 -15.20
N SER A 234 9.77 1.89 -14.00
CA SER A 234 8.62 2.74 -13.65
C SER A 234 8.92 4.24 -13.82
N SER A 235 10.21 4.60 -13.88
CA SER A 235 10.75 5.96 -13.96
C SER A 235 10.13 6.91 -12.92
N SER A 236 9.90 6.38 -11.72
CA SER A 236 9.23 7.04 -10.60
C SER A 236 10.24 7.33 -9.49
N ARG A 237 10.67 8.59 -9.40
CA ARG A 237 11.72 9.02 -8.46
C ARG A 237 11.33 8.82 -6.98
N ALA A 238 10.08 9.13 -6.62
CA ALA A 238 9.62 9.02 -5.24
C ALA A 238 9.72 7.57 -4.70
N PRO A 239 9.13 6.54 -5.36
CA PRO A 239 9.34 5.15 -4.95
C PRO A 239 10.82 4.71 -4.92
N LEU A 240 11.64 5.16 -5.88
CA LEU A 240 13.06 4.81 -5.94
C LEU A 240 13.86 5.39 -4.76
N PHE A 241 13.70 6.68 -4.44
CA PHE A 241 14.44 7.30 -3.35
C PHE A 241 13.99 6.77 -1.99
N THR A 242 12.68 6.62 -1.80
CA THR A 242 12.11 6.07 -0.58
C THR A 242 12.41 4.58 -0.39
N PHE A 243 12.68 3.82 -1.46
CA PHE A 243 13.23 2.46 -1.37
C PHE A 243 14.61 2.46 -0.71
N PHE A 244 15.55 3.29 -1.18
CA PHE A 244 16.88 3.39 -0.58
C PHE A 244 16.81 3.84 0.87
N PHE A 245 15.97 4.83 1.17
CA PHE A 245 15.66 5.24 2.54
C PHE A 245 15.15 4.05 3.38
N GLY A 246 14.19 3.30 2.86
CA GLY A 246 13.63 2.11 3.51
C GLY A 246 14.67 1.03 3.79
N ILE A 247 15.57 0.74 2.85
CA ILE A 247 16.67 -0.24 3.08
C ILE A 247 17.63 0.23 4.18
N VAL A 248 17.94 1.53 4.23
CA VAL A 248 18.74 2.11 5.31
C VAL A 248 18.03 1.95 6.66
N LEU A 249 16.72 2.15 6.73
CA LEU A 249 15.96 1.93 7.96
C LEU A 249 15.85 0.44 8.35
N ALA A 250 15.50 -0.43 7.39
CA ALA A 250 15.35 -1.86 7.63
C ALA A 250 16.65 -2.50 8.11
N GLY A 251 17.79 -2.03 7.60
CA GLY A 251 19.10 -2.52 7.99
C GLY A 251 19.47 -2.23 9.46
N ILE A 252 18.78 -1.32 10.15
CA ILE A 252 19.01 -1.02 11.58
C ILE A 252 18.77 -2.27 12.44
N GLY A 253 17.79 -3.10 12.08
CA GLY A 253 17.42 -4.30 12.83
C GLY A 253 18.52 -5.36 12.94
N TYR A 254 19.52 -5.32 12.04
CA TYR A 254 20.65 -6.24 12.01
C TYR A 254 21.85 -5.78 12.84
N SER A 255 21.84 -4.56 13.37
CA SER A 255 22.94 -4.04 14.18
C SER A 255 22.87 -4.53 15.63
N ALA A 256 24.04 -4.79 16.23
CA ALA A 256 24.17 -5.06 17.66
C ALA A 256 23.94 -3.79 18.52
N HIS A 257 24.34 -2.62 18.01
CA HIS A 257 24.26 -1.31 18.68
C HIS A 257 23.21 -0.41 18.04
N ARG A 258 21.94 -0.86 18.10
CA ARG A 258 20.82 -0.26 17.34
C ARG A 258 20.64 1.23 17.57
N PHE A 259 20.68 1.71 18.81
CA PHE A 259 20.54 3.13 19.12
C PHE A 259 21.61 3.96 18.40
N ARG A 260 22.90 3.58 18.53
CA ARG A 260 24.00 4.23 17.81
C ARG A 260 23.79 4.16 16.30
N THR A 261 23.36 3.01 15.77
CA THR A 261 23.09 2.83 14.35
C THR A 261 21.92 3.70 13.85
N ILE A 262 20.87 3.92 14.65
CA ILE A 262 19.78 4.84 14.33
C ILE A 262 20.34 6.24 14.13
N PHE A 263 21.04 6.78 15.13
CA PHE A 263 21.58 8.13 15.06
C PHE A 263 22.54 8.31 13.87
N ILE A 264 23.44 7.35 13.64
CA ILE A 264 24.36 7.41 12.49
C ILE A 264 23.59 7.40 11.16
N ARG A 265 22.65 6.47 10.98
CA ARG A 265 21.92 6.34 9.72
C ARG A 265 20.97 7.50 9.47
N LEU A 266 20.26 7.98 10.50
CA LEU A 266 19.41 9.16 10.39
C LEU A 266 20.24 10.43 10.16
N GLY A 267 21.40 10.57 10.80
CA GLY A 267 22.32 11.67 10.54
C GLY A 267 22.83 11.69 9.10
N LEU A 268 23.21 10.53 8.57
CA LEU A 268 23.61 10.39 7.16
C LEU A 268 22.45 10.71 6.21
N LEU A 269 21.24 10.23 6.50
CA LEU A 269 20.06 10.54 5.70
C LEU A 269 19.73 12.03 5.73
N ALA A 270 19.77 12.66 6.90
CA ALA A 270 19.56 14.09 7.04
C ALA A 270 20.60 14.89 6.24
N LEU A 271 21.88 14.49 6.30
CA LEU A 271 22.94 15.11 5.50
C LEU A 271 22.63 15.01 4.01
N VAL A 272 22.26 13.83 3.51
CA VAL A 272 21.88 13.63 2.10
C VAL A 272 20.67 14.49 1.72
N CYS A 273 19.63 14.53 2.56
CA CYS A 273 18.44 15.36 2.34
C CYS A 273 18.79 16.85 2.28
N VAL A 274 19.63 17.34 3.18
CA VAL A 274 20.11 18.74 3.19
C VAL A 274 20.94 19.04 1.93
N SER A 275 21.85 18.14 1.53
CA SER A 275 22.62 18.30 0.29
C SER A 275 21.71 18.37 -0.94
N ILE A 276 20.71 17.50 -1.04
CA ILE A 276 19.71 17.52 -2.12
C ILE A 276 18.92 18.83 -2.10
N TYR A 277 18.48 19.27 -0.92
CA TYR A 277 17.74 20.51 -0.76
C TYR A 277 18.54 21.73 -1.24
N ILE A 278 19.82 21.83 -0.85
CA ILE A 278 20.71 22.91 -1.28
C ILE A 278 20.87 22.94 -2.82
N VAL A 279 21.00 21.77 -3.44
CA VAL A 279 21.09 21.65 -4.92
C VAL A 279 19.78 22.02 -5.61
N ILE A 280 18.64 21.75 -4.97
CA ILE A 280 17.30 22.02 -5.52
C ILE A 280 16.86 23.47 -5.31
N LEU A 281 17.32 24.13 -4.25
CA LEU A 281 16.87 25.47 -3.84
C LEU A 281 16.85 26.51 -4.98
N PRO A 282 17.87 26.60 -5.86
CA PRO A 282 17.85 27.55 -6.99
C PRO A 282 16.75 27.28 -8.02
N TYR A 283 16.19 26.07 -8.05
CA TYR A 283 15.07 25.71 -8.93
C TYR A 283 13.71 26.04 -8.31
N LEU A 284 13.66 26.29 -7.00
CA LEU A 284 12.42 26.62 -6.28
C LEU A 284 12.06 28.10 -6.36
N SER A 285 13.05 28.97 -6.57
CA SER A 285 12.87 30.43 -6.66
C SER A 285 12.47 30.94 -8.05
N VAL A 286 12.33 30.04 -9.04
CA VAL A 286 12.08 30.40 -10.43
C VAL A 286 10.59 30.26 -10.75
N ASN A 287 10.00 31.31 -11.35
CA ASN A 287 8.63 31.28 -11.86
C ASN A 287 8.43 30.03 -12.76
N PRO A 288 7.34 29.26 -12.62
CA PRO A 288 7.07 28.07 -13.43
C PRO A 288 7.23 28.29 -14.94
N ALA A 289 6.91 29.50 -15.42
CA ALA A 289 7.06 29.89 -16.83
C ALA A 289 8.52 29.94 -17.31
N LEU A 290 9.49 30.05 -16.39
CA LEU A 290 10.93 30.12 -16.65
C LEU A 290 11.66 28.80 -16.36
N ALA A 291 10.93 27.73 -16.01
CA ALA A 291 11.51 26.44 -15.69
C ALA A 291 12.18 25.80 -16.93
N LYS A 292 13.52 25.77 -16.95
CA LYS A 292 14.32 25.26 -18.07
C LYS A 292 14.26 23.74 -18.28
N SER A 293 13.66 22.98 -17.34
CA SER A 293 13.59 21.51 -17.45
C SER A 293 12.24 20.96 -16.98
N ARG A 294 11.78 19.89 -17.64
CA ARG A 294 10.56 19.14 -17.25
C ARG A 294 10.60 18.67 -15.78
N ALA A 295 11.80 18.40 -15.26
CA ALA A 295 11.99 18.02 -13.87
C ALA A 295 11.69 19.16 -12.90
N ALA A 296 12.12 20.39 -13.23
CA ALA A 296 11.80 21.59 -12.45
C ALA A 296 10.30 21.90 -12.52
N THR A 297 9.68 21.78 -13.70
CA THR A 297 8.24 22.00 -13.86
C THR A 297 7.41 21.06 -12.97
N THR A 298 7.72 19.76 -12.95
CA THR A 298 7.02 18.79 -12.07
C THR A 298 7.24 19.08 -10.58
N LEU A 299 8.40 19.62 -10.20
CA LEU A 299 8.67 19.96 -8.81
C LEU A 299 7.88 21.20 -8.37
N LEU A 300 7.91 22.27 -9.18
CA LEU A 300 7.14 23.50 -8.91
C LEU A 300 5.65 23.22 -8.87
N TYR A 301 5.14 22.41 -9.81
CA TYR A 301 3.76 21.92 -9.82
C TYR A 301 3.35 21.35 -8.46
N ARG A 302 4.19 20.48 -7.87
CA ARG A 302 3.88 19.82 -6.59
C ARG A 302 3.88 20.76 -5.39
N ILE A 303 4.68 21.82 -5.44
CA ILE A 303 4.71 22.85 -4.40
C ILE A 303 3.44 23.70 -4.52
N GLN A 304 3.14 24.16 -5.73
CA GLN A 304 1.96 24.99 -6.00
C GLN A 304 0.64 24.27 -5.78
N LEU A 305 0.60 22.94 -5.85
CA LEU A 305 -0.61 22.15 -5.60
C LEU A 305 -1.25 22.48 -4.24
N ILE A 306 -0.45 22.54 -3.17
CA ILE A 306 -0.99 22.80 -1.83
C ILE A 306 -1.53 24.24 -1.76
N ASP A 307 -0.74 25.21 -2.22
CA ASP A 307 -1.13 26.62 -2.19
C ASP A 307 -2.40 26.89 -3.02
N THR A 308 -2.50 26.26 -4.19
CA THR A 308 -3.63 26.46 -5.12
C THR A 308 -4.94 25.88 -4.58
N TYR A 309 -4.87 24.76 -3.85
CA TYR A 309 -6.05 24.09 -3.30
C TYR A 309 -6.35 24.51 -1.85
N TRP A 310 -5.50 25.32 -1.22
CA TRP A 310 -5.67 25.72 0.17
C TRP A 310 -7.00 26.47 0.39
N ASP A 311 -7.32 27.41 -0.47
CA ASP A 311 -8.55 28.19 -0.36
C ASP A 311 -9.80 27.29 -0.46
N ILE A 312 -9.77 26.29 -1.36
CA ILE A 312 -10.84 25.29 -1.50
C ILE A 312 -10.98 24.41 -0.26
N ILE A 313 -9.87 24.07 0.40
CA ILE A 313 -9.88 23.26 1.62
C ILE A 313 -10.55 24.03 2.77
N VAL A 314 -10.26 25.32 2.90
CA VAL A 314 -10.77 26.16 3.99
C VAL A 314 -12.28 26.39 3.88
N GLU A 315 -12.86 26.27 2.69
CA GLU A 315 -14.32 26.35 2.50
C GLU A 315 -15.09 25.17 3.13
N LYS A 316 -14.54 23.95 3.07
CA LYS A 316 -15.13 22.73 3.67
C LYS A 316 -14.11 21.93 4.49
N PRO A 317 -13.60 22.50 5.60
CA PRO A 317 -12.41 21.97 6.26
C PRO A 317 -12.65 20.63 6.97
N LEU A 318 -13.84 20.39 7.51
CA LEU A 318 -14.09 19.22 8.37
C LEU A 318 -14.34 17.94 7.57
N LEU A 319 -15.27 17.98 6.61
CA LEU A 319 -15.74 16.81 5.86
C LEU A 319 -15.37 16.88 4.37
N GLY A 320 -14.64 17.90 3.91
CA GLY A 320 -14.26 18.05 2.52
C GLY A 320 -15.47 18.18 1.59
N TRP A 321 -15.24 17.86 0.33
CA TRP A 321 -16.18 18.05 -0.78
C TRP A 321 -16.77 16.76 -1.35
N GLY A 322 -16.36 15.58 -0.89
CA GLY A 322 -16.66 14.31 -1.56
C GLY A 322 -15.89 14.11 -2.86
N ASP A 323 -16.18 13.01 -3.57
CA ASP A 323 -15.40 12.58 -4.74
C ASP A 323 -15.65 13.41 -6.00
N GLY A 324 -16.85 13.98 -6.13
CA GLY A 324 -17.32 14.63 -7.35
C GLY A 324 -17.39 16.16 -7.32
N GLU A 325 -17.49 16.77 -6.13
CA GLU A 325 -17.99 18.14 -6.01
C GLU A 325 -16.90 19.20 -5.75
N TRP A 326 -15.63 18.81 -5.59
CA TRP A 326 -14.56 19.80 -5.34
C TRP A 326 -14.24 20.62 -6.61
N PRO A 327 -14.05 21.95 -6.49
CA PRO A 327 -13.68 22.81 -7.61
C PRO A 327 -12.34 22.41 -8.25
N LYS A 328 -12.34 22.08 -9.54
CA LYS A 328 -11.10 21.78 -10.28
C LYS A 328 -10.38 23.05 -10.68
N MET A 329 -9.13 23.20 -10.25
CA MET A 329 -8.33 24.38 -10.55
C MET A 329 -7.65 24.28 -11.92
N GLY A 330 -7.73 25.37 -12.70
CA GLY A 330 -7.10 25.46 -14.01
C GLY A 330 -5.59 25.24 -13.93
N GLY A 331 -5.03 24.47 -14.87
CA GLY A 331 -3.61 24.13 -14.87
C GLY A 331 -3.18 23.03 -13.90
N MET A 332 -4.13 22.44 -13.14
CA MET A 332 -3.88 21.34 -12.21
C MET A 332 -4.54 20.03 -12.68
N PRO A 333 -3.95 19.31 -13.66
CA PRO A 333 -4.58 18.14 -14.26
C PRO A 333 -4.70 16.93 -13.32
N SER A 334 -3.89 16.84 -12.25
CA SER A 334 -3.94 15.71 -11.32
C SER A 334 -3.53 16.07 -9.88
N ILE A 335 -4.21 15.50 -8.89
CA ILE A 335 -3.81 15.61 -7.48
C ILE A 335 -2.99 14.38 -7.11
N ASP A 336 -1.68 14.49 -7.35
CA ASP A 336 -0.74 13.41 -7.05
C ASP A 336 -0.36 13.37 -5.56
N ASN A 337 -0.79 14.28 -4.68
CA ASN A 337 -0.49 14.21 -3.25
C ASN A 337 -1.66 13.53 -2.54
N HIS A 338 -1.44 12.35 -1.94
CA HIS A 338 -2.52 11.59 -1.32
C HIS A 338 -3.08 12.28 -0.06
N TYR A 339 -2.26 12.97 0.72
CA TYR A 339 -2.75 13.73 1.88
C TYR A 339 -3.64 14.89 1.43
N LEU A 340 -3.23 15.60 0.38
CA LEU A 340 -4.03 16.63 -0.27
C LEU A 340 -5.34 16.06 -0.87
N TRP A 341 -5.27 14.84 -1.41
CA TRP A 341 -6.44 14.14 -1.93
C TRP A 341 -7.45 13.79 -0.83
N ILE A 342 -6.99 13.24 0.29
CA ILE A 342 -7.87 12.92 1.44
C ILE A 342 -8.52 14.20 1.96
N ILE A 343 -7.77 15.29 2.16
CA ILE A 343 -8.33 16.51 2.74
C ILE A 343 -9.34 17.20 1.82
N LEU A 344 -9.10 17.22 0.50
CA LEU A 344 -10.04 17.79 -0.45
C LEU A 344 -11.36 17.02 -0.47
N ARG A 345 -11.29 15.68 -0.49
CA ARG A 345 -12.49 14.83 -0.53
C ARG A 345 -13.18 14.75 0.82
N HIS A 346 -12.44 14.42 1.87
CA HIS A 346 -12.99 13.97 3.15
C HIS A 346 -12.59 14.84 4.34
N GLY A 347 -11.90 15.95 4.11
CA GLY A 347 -11.58 16.96 5.12
C GLY A 347 -10.47 16.57 6.09
N PHE A 348 -10.18 17.50 7.01
CA PHE A 348 -9.12 17.36 8.02
C PHE A 348 -9.39 16.21 8.98
N LEU A 349 -10.63 15.91 9.34
CA LEU A 349 -10.94 14.82 10.29
C LEU A 349 -10.48 13.47 9.74
N THR A 350 -10.74 13.22 8.46
CA THR A 350 -10.34 11.98 7.78
C THR A 350 -8.82 11.93 7.60
N LEU A 351 -8.18 13.05 7.24
CA LEU A 351 -6.72 13.12 7.17
C LEU A 351 -6.07 12.86 8.54
N THR A 352 -6.58 13.46 9.62
CA THR A 352 -6.06 13.26 10.97
C THR A 352 -6.17 11.80 11.39
N THR A 353 -7.31 11.15 11.15
CA THR A 353 -7.45 9.71 11.48
C THR A 353 -6.51 8.83 10.66
N PHE A 354 -6.28 9.14 9.39
CA PHE A 354 -5.27 8.48 8.56
C PHE A 354 -3.84 8.65 9.13
N LEU A 355 -3.46 9.88 9.51
CA LEU A 355 -2.15 10.16 10.11
C LEU A 355 -1.98 9.51 11.49
N LEU A 356 -3.05 9.42 12.28
CA LEU A 356 -3.04 8.71 13.57
C LEU A 356 -2.67 7.23 13.41
N MET A 357 -2.99 6.59 12.28
CA MET A 357 -2.54 5.22 12.00
C MET A 357 -1.01 5.13 11.97
N TYR A 358 -0.33 6.07 11.31
CA TYR A 358 1.13 6.15 11.29
C TYR A 358 1.72 6.45 12.68
N VAL A 359 1.14 7.43 13.38
CA VAL A 359 1.56 7.81 14.74
C VAL A 359 1.42 6.64 15.72
N MET A 360 0.42 5.78 15.52
CA MET A 360 0.25 4.59 16.35
C MET A 360 1.23 3.47 15.98
N ILE A 361 1.41 3.19 14.68
CA ILE A 361 2.16 2.00 14.24
C ILE A 361 3.68 2.19 14.29
N LEU A 362 4.19 3.35 13.88
CA LEU A 362 5.63 3.60 13.72
C LEU A 362 6.39 3.55 15.07
N PRO A 363 5.94 4.26 16.14
CA PRO A 363 6.60 4.20 17.44
C PRO A 363 6.52 2.81 18.05
N ARG A 364 5.38 2.11 17.91
CA ARG A 364 5.23 0.73 18.39
C ARG A 364 6.20 -0.20 17.69
N LEU A 365 6.32 -0.15 16.37
CA LEU A 365 7.28 -0.96 15.62
C LEU A 365 8.72 -0.69 16.04
N LEU A 366 9.10 0.58 16.14
CA LEU A 366 10.44 1.00 16.55
C LEU A 366 10.75 0.51 17.97
N TRP A 367 9.85 0.76 18.91
CA TRP A 367 9.97 0.33 20.31
C TRP A 367 10.14 -1.19 20.44
N HIS A 368 9.30 -1.96 19.75
CA HIS A 368 9.35 -3.43 19.78
C HIS A 368 10.60 -3.99 19.10
N GLY A 369 11.10 -3.35 18.03
CA GLY A 369 12.37 -3.70 17.39
C GLY A 369 13.60 -3.37 18.25
N LEU A 370 13.53 -2.31 19.05
CA LEU A 370 14.61 -1.88 19.94
C LEU A 370 14.79 -2.80 21.16
N ARG A 371 13.71 -3.37 21.70
CA ARG A 371 13.78 -4.28 22.87
C ARG A 371 14.63 -5.53 22.58
N LYS A 372 15.81 -5.62 23.22
CA LYS A 372 16.84 -6.66 22.96
C LYS A 372 16.48 -8.08 23.42
N LYS A 373 15.75 -8.25 24.52
CA LYS A 373 15.70 -9.51 25.28
C LYS A 373 14.53 -10.46 24.98
N ALA A 374 13.57 -10.06 24.13
CA ALA A 374 12.28 -10.76 24.04
C ALA A 374 11.87 -11.22 22.63
N LEU A 375 12.76 -11.13 21.63
CA LEU A 375 12.45 -11.57 20.26
C LEU A 375 13.61 -12.35 19.65
N ASP A 376 13.26 -13.37 18.86
CA ASP A 376 14.15 -13.96 17.88
C ASP A 376 14.59 -12.90 16.85
N GLN A 377 15.74 -13.14 16.21
CA GLN A 377 16.32 -12.19 15.27
C GLN A 377 15.41 -11.91 14.06
N SER A 378 14.66 -12.91 13.60
CA SER A 378 13.80 -12.79 12.42
C SER A 378 12.61 -11.87 12.71
N THR A 379 11.90 -12.11 13.80
CA THR A 379 10.78 -11.24 14.23
C THR A 379 11.27 -9.84 14.54
N ARG A 380 12.43 -9.69 15.19
CA ARG A 380 12.99 -8.36 15.46
C ARG A 380 13.28 -7.57 14.19
N THR A 381 13.96 -8.19 13.23
CA THR A 381 14.30 -7.53 11.97
C THR A 381 13.06 -7.29 11.11
N LEU A 382 12.00 -8.09 11.26
CA LEU A 382 10.69 -7.84 10.66
C LEU A 382 10.08 -6.53 11.15
N HIS A 383 10.15 -6.22 12.45
CA HIS A 383 9.64 -4.93 12.97
C HIS A 383 10.33 -3.74 12.29
N PHE A 384 11.64 -3.81 12.05
CA PHE A 384 12.37 -2.77 11.32
C PHE A 384 12.06 -2.75 9.82
N ALA A 385 11.80 -3.91 9.20
CA ALA A 385 11.36 -3.97 7.81
C ALA A 385 9.97 -3.35 7.62
N LEU A 386 9.03 -3.63 8.52
CA LEU A 386 7.70 -3.02 8.53
C LEU A 386 7.78 -1.51 8.85
N PHE A 387 8.63 -1.12 9.80
CA PHE A 387 8.89 0.30 10.09
C PHE A 387 9.40 1.04 8.87
N ALA A 388 10.34 0.41 8.13
CA ALA A 388 10.85 0.95 6.88
C ALA A 388 9.77 1.06 5.82
N ILE A 389 8.93 0.03 5.65
CA ILE A 389 7.79 0.02 4.72
C ILE A 389 6.83 1.17 4.99
N PHE A 390 6.35 1.33 6.22
CA PHE A 390 5.43 2.42 6.56
C PHE A 390 6.08 3.78 6.42
N SER A 391 7.36 3.93 6.81
CA SER A 391 8.08 5.20 6.62
C SER A 391 8.25 5.54 5.14
N THR A 392 8.57 4.54 4.31
CA THR A 392 8.64 4.67 2.85
C THR A 392 7.29 5.11 2.28
N GLN A 393 6.18 4.45 2.64
CA GLN A 393 4.83 4.82 2.20
C GLN A 393 4.44 6.23 2.64
N MET A 394 4.67 6.58 3.91
CA MET A 394 4.38 7.90 4.47
C MET A 394 5.05 9.01 3.65
N ILE A 395 6.32 8.83 3.27
CA ILE A 395 7.06 9.81 2.47
C ILE A 395 6.59 9.80 1.01
N VAL A 396 6.36 8.62 0.42
CA VAL A 396 5.89 8.53 -0.97
C VAL A 396 4.54 9.22 -1.14
N PHE A 397 3.60 9.01 -0.23
CA PHE A 397 2.23 9.51 -0.33
C PHE A 397 2.12 11.04 -0.24
N TYR A 398 3.17 11.71 0.25
CA TYR A 398 3.28 13.17 0.14
C TYR A 398 3.40 13.67 -1.31
N THR A 399 3.84 12.80 -2.23
CA THR A 399 4.11 13.18 -3.63
C THR A 399 3.47 12.25 -4.66
N VAL A 400 2.73 11.26 -4.19
CA VAL A 400 2.09 10.22 -4.99
C VAL A 400 0.72 9.87 -4.39
N PHE A 401 -0.30 9.76 -5.24
CA PHE A 401 -1.62 9.30 -4.86
C PHE A 401 -1.59 7.81 -4.48
N MET A 402 -2.23 7.44 -3.37
CA MET A 402 -2.46 6.04 -2.98
C MET A 402 -3.76 5.57 -3.63
N GLY A 403 -3.65 4.73 -4.66
CA GLY A 403 -4.79 4.25 -5.44
C GLY A 403 -4.66 2.81 -5.89
N GLY A 404 -5.76 2.26 -6.41
CA GLY A 404 -5.82 0.90 -6.90
C GLY A 404 -5.36 -0.09 -5.83
N GLN A 405 -4.42 -0.97 -6.19
CA GLN A 405 -3.91 -1.99 -5.29
C GLN A 405 -3.07 -1.44 -4.12
N THR A 406 -2.47 -0.24 -4.22
CA THR A 406 -1.57 0.24 -3.16
C THR A 406 -2.33 0.62 -1.89
N GLU A 407 -3.56 1.11 -2.01
CA GLU A 407 -4.47 1.37 -0.89
C GLU A 407 -4.80 0.06 -0.15
N THR A 408 -5.28 -0.94 -0.89
CA THR A 408 -5.58 -2.26 -0.32
C THR A 408 -4.35 -2.90 0.31
N LEU A 409 -3.18 -2.81 -0.32
CA LEU A 409 -1.93 -3.28 0.26
C LEU A 409 -1.56 -2.51 1.52
N PHE A 410 -1.72 -1.19 1.56
CA PHE A 410 -1.47 -0.41 2.77
C PHE A 410 -2.27 -0.95 3.96
N PHE A 411 -3.57 -1.18 3.79
CA PHE A 411 -4.43 -1.74 4.84
C PHE A 411 -4.12 -3.21 5.16
N LEU A 412 -3.69 -4.01 4.18
CA LEU A 412 -3.14 -5.36 4.43
C LEU A 412 -1.90 -5.31 5.33
N PHE A 413 -0.94 -4.44 5.02
CA PHE A 413 0.25 -4.29 5.85
C PHE A 413 -0.11 -3.76 7.24
N LEU A 414 -1.04 -2.80 7.33
CA LEU A 414 -1.48 -2.19 8.59
C LEU A 414 -2.14 -3.22 9.50
N GLY A 415 -3.08 -4.00 8.95
CA GLY A 415 -3.75 -5.08 9.68
C GLY A 415 -2.77 -6.13 10.15
N GLY A 416 -1.96 -6.69 9.24
CA GLY A 416 -0.97 -7.72 9.58
C GLY A 416 0.02 -7.24 10.64
N THR A 417 0.40 -5.96 10.60
CA THR A 417 1.32 -5.38 11.58
C THR A 417 0.64 -5.22 12.94
N GLU A 418 -0.62 -4.79 12.97
CA GLU A 418 -1.36 -4.71 14.22
C GLU A 418 -1.54 -6.08 14.87
N GLY A 419 -1.87 -7.11 14.08
CA GLY A 419 -1.94 -8.48 14.56
C GLY A 419 -0.63 -8.94 15.21
N LEU A 420 0.51 -8.61 14.58
CA LEU A 420 1.84 -8.91 15.11
C LEU A 420 2.10 -8.23 16.46
N LEU A 421 1.69 -6.97 16.60
CA LEU A 421 1.92 -6.19 17.81
C LEU A 421 0.98 -6.60 18.97
N VAL A 422 -0.28 -6.92 18.69
CA VAL A 422 -1.28 -7.31 19.71
C VAL A 422 -1.00 -8.69 20.29
N GLN A 423 -0.72 -9.68 19.46
CA GLN A 423 -0.53 -11.06 19.93
C GLN A 423 0.70 -11.21 20.84
N ARG A 424 1.73 -10.39 20.64
CA ARG A 424 2.92 -10.39 21.49
C ARG A 424 2.65 -9.92 22.91
N GLN A 425 1.79 -8.91 23.07
CA GLN A 425 1.46 -8.41 24.42
C GLN A 425 0.90 -9.55 25.26
N GLN A 426 0.08 -10.42 24.67
CA GLN A 426 -0.53 -11.55 25.36
C GLN A 426 0.46 -12.66 25.70
N ALA A 427 1.36 -13.04 24.78
CA ALA A 427 2.41 -14.00 25.08
C ALA A 427 3.27 -13.55 26.28
N LEU A 428 3.54 -12.24 26.40
CA LEU A 428 4.25 -11.68 27.55
C LEU A 428 3.39 -11.72 28.83
N THR A 429 2.10 -11.38 28.75
CA THR A 429 1.18 -11.44 29.91
C THR A 429 1.00 -12.85 30.47
N PHE A 430 0.85 -13.87 29.60
CA PHE A 430 0.72 -15.26 30.06
C PHE A 430 2.01 -15.81 30.67
N SER A 431 3.19 -15.41 30.19
CA SER A 431 4.46 -15.84 30.77
C SER A 431 4.77 -15.25 32.16
N GLN A 432 3.98 -14.26 32.59
CA GLN A 432 4.15 -13.58 33.88
C GLN A 432 3.15 -14.02 34.95
N GLN A 433 2.19 -14.91 34.64
CA GLN A 433 1.37 -15.53 35.68
C GLN A 433 2.23 -16.58 36.42
N PRO A 434 2.39 -16.48 37.76
CA PRO A 434 3.04 -17.53 38.52
C PRO A 434 2.25 -18.82 38.29
N VAL A 435 2.96 -19.89 37.94
CA VAL A 435 2.40 -21.24 37.98
C VAL A 435 1.96 -21.44 39.42
N LEU A 436 0.65 -21.32 39.68
CA LEU A 436 0.09 -21.67 40.97
C LEU A 436 0.45 -23.16 41.19
N PRO A 437 1.04 -23.48 42.35
CA PRO A 437 1.54 -24.83 42.63
C PRO A 437 0.46 -25.90 42.58
#